data_AF-A0A7W7RAV4-F1
#
_entry.id   AF-A0A7W7RAV4-F1
#
_cell.length_a   1.000
_cell.length_b   1.000
_cell.length_c   1.000
_cell.angle_alpha   90.00
_cell.angle_beta   90.00
_cell.angle_gamma   90.00
#
_symmetry.space_group_name_H-M   'P 1'
#
loop_
_entity.id
_entity.type
_entity.pdbx_description
1 polymer ?
#
loop_
_entity_poly.entity_id
_entity_poly.type
_entity_poly.pdbx_seq_one_letter_code
_entity_poly.pdbx_strand_id
1 'polypeptide(L)'
;MPKSAQPAAKKAIQDIYNAEDRDHAERAIETFAKFYGAKFPKAVKKITDDQDVLLEFYNYPAEHWIHLRTINPIGSTFATVRLRTKVTKGAGSRAAGLAVVFKLVESAQARWRAVNGAHLVPLVRAGARFKRGQLVERPEAVAA
;
A
#
# COMPACT_ATOMS: atom_id res chain seq x y z
N MET A 1 18.78 9.86 9.07
CA MET A 1 19.66 8.96 8.29
C MET A 1 20.36 9.79 7.21
N PRO A 2 21.69 9.66 7.03
CA PRO A 2 22.46 10.44 6.05
C PRO A 2 22.09 10.06 4.61
N LYS A 3 22.22 11.01 3.67
CA LYS A 3 21.85 10.82 2.25
C LYS A 3 22.55 9.62 1.60
N SER A 4 23.81 9.35 1.97
CA SER A 4 24.60 8.23 1.47
C SER A 4 24.02 6.85 1.81
N ALA A 5 23.33 6.71 2.96
CA ALA A 5 22.72 5.45 3.38
C ALA A 5 21.30 5.24 2.84
N GLN A 6 20.64 6.29 2.33
CA GLN A 6 19.25 6.23 1.89
C GLN A 6 18.99 5.25 0.73
N PRO A 7 19.85 5.15 -0.31
CA PRO A 7 19.60 4.21 -1.41
C PRO A 7 19.54 2.75 -0.93
N ALA A 8 20.49 2.34 -0.07
CA ALA A 8 20.53 1.00 0.50
C ALA A 8 19.35 0.74 1.45
N ALA A 9 19.01 1.71 2.31
CA ALA A 9 17.87 1.57 3.21
C ALA A 9 16.54 1.49 2.45
N LYS A 10 16.38 2.30 1.39
CA LYS A 10 15.20 2.21 0.51
C LYS A 10 15.11 0.84 -0.12
N LYS A 11 16.19 0.33 -0.73
CA LYS A 11 16.20 -1.00 -1.33
C LYS A 11 15.77 -2.07 -0.32
N ALA A 12 16.32 -2.06 0.89
CA ALA A 12 15.94 -3.00 1.94
C ALA A 12 14.44 -2.91 2.32
N ILE A 13 13.86 -1.69 2.33
CA ILE A 13 12.41 -1.51 2.51
C ILE A 13 11.63 -2.09 1.32
N GLN A 14 12.13 -1.91 0.09
CA GLN A 14 11.52 -2.51 -1.10
C GLN A 14 11.55 -4.04 -1.06
N ASP A 15 12.63 -4.62 -0.55
CA ASP A 15 12.78 -6.06 -0.41
C ASP A 15 11.76 -6.63 0.61
N ILE A 16 11.39 -5.87 1.65
CA ILE A 16 10.35 -6.26 2.62
C ILE A 16 8.99 -6.41 1.92
N TYR A 17 8.50 -5.36 1.27
CA TYR A 17 7.14 -5.38 0.71
C TYR A 17 7.05 -6.11 -0.64
N ASN A 18 8.17 -6.42 -1.28
CA ASN A 18 8.23 -7.26 -2.48
C ASN A 18 8.60 -8.72 -2.20
N ALA A 19 8.73 -9.10 -0.93
CA ALA A 19 8.97 -10.49 -0.56
C ALA A 19 7.88 -11.42 -1.11
N GLU A 20 8.22 -12.69 -1.26
CA GLU A 20 7.36 -13.73 -1.84
C GLU A 20 6.06 -13.91 -1.05
N ASP A 21 6.17 -13.93 0.28
CA ASP A 21 5.06 -14.03 1.20
C ASP A 21 5.35 -13.29 2.51
N ARG A 22 4.36 -13.31 3.42
CA ARG A 22 4.44 -12.66 4.73
C ARG A 22 5.62 -13.15 5.56
N ASP A 23 5.89 -14.46 5.58
CA ASP A 23 6.96 -15.04 6.39
C ASP A 23 8.33 -14.54 5.90
N HIS A 24 8.50 -14.42 4.59
CA HIS A 24 9.70 -13.83 3.99
C HIS A 24 9.83 -12.33 4.31
N ALA A 25 8.72 -11.59 4.28
CA ALA A 25 8.70 -10.18 4.63
C ALA A 25 9.07 -9.95 6.11
N GLU A 26 8.58 -10.78 7.03
CA GLU A 26 8.92 -10.74 8.46
C GLU A 26 10.42 -10.99 8.69
N ARG A 27 11.00 -12.00 8.03
CA ARG A 27 12.46 -12.22 8.05
C ARG A 27 13.25 -11.03 7.49
N ALA A 28 12.73 -10.38 6.45
CA ALA A 28 13.34 -9.18 5.89
C ALA A 28 13.26 -7.98 6.86
N ILE A 29 12.17 -7.83 7.61
CA ILE A 29 12.03 -6.83 8.68
C ILE A 29 13.06 -7.08 9.79
N GLU A 30 13.21 -8.32 10.26
CA GLU A 30 14.22 -8.66 11.26
C GLU A 30 15.64 -8.30 10.79
N THR A 31 15.92 -8.58 9.52
CA THR A 31 17.20 -8.26 8.88
C THR A 31 17.41 -6.75 8.81
N PHE A 32 16.40 -6.00 8.39
CA PHE A 32 16.42 -4.53 8.39
C PHE A 32 16.65 -3.96 9.80
N ALA A 33 15.97 -4.50 10.81
CA ALA A 33 16.11 -4.08 12.19
C ALA A 33 17.54 -4.34 12.72
N LYS A 34 18.14 -5.49 12.40
CA LYS A 34 19.54 -5.80 12.76
C LYS A 34 20.53 -4.81 12.12
N PHE A 35 20.37 -4.51 10.83
CA PHE A 35 21.30 -3.63 10.11
C PHE A 35 21.17 -2.14 10.49
N TYR A 36 19.94 -1.65 10.72
CA TYR A 36 19.69 -0.23 10.91
C TYR A 36 19.31 0.15 12.35
N GLY A 37 19.00 -0.82 13.23
CA GLY A 37 18.46 -0.57 14.56
C GLY A 37 19.38 0.20 15.49
N ALA A 38 20.68 -0.11 15.49
CA ALA A 38 21.65 0.57 16.35
C ALA A 38 21.83 2.05 15.98
N LYS A 39 21.81 2.39 14.69
CA LYS A 39 22.07 3.75 14.18
C LYS A 39 20.81 4.58 13.99
N PHE A 40 19.69 3.93 13.65
CA PHE A 40 18.43 4.58 13.28
C PHE A 40 17.21 3.93 13.97
N PRO A 41 17.21 3.82 15.31
CA PRO A 41 16.16 3.09 16.04
C PRO A 41 14.76 3.64 15.78
N LYS A 42 14.61 4.96 15.66
CA LYS A 42 13.31 5.59 15.34
C LYS A 42 12.79 5.22 13.94
N ALA A 43 13.68 4.99 12.98
CA ALA A 43 13.28 4.59 11.62
C ALA A 43 12.88 3.12 11.58
N VAL A 44 13.60 2.26 12.31
CA VAL A 44 13.25 0.83 12.44
C VAL A 44 11.90 0.66 13.13
N LYS A 45 11.64 1.41 14.20
CA LYS A 45 10.35 1.39 14.90
C LYS A 45 9.15 1.68 14.01
N LYS A 46 9.29 2.53 12.98
CA LYS A 46 8.22 2.81 12.02
C LYS A 46 7.82 1.62 11.14
N ILE A 47 8.61 0.55 11.15
CA ILE A 47 8.29 -0.70 10.45
C ILE A 47 7.93 -1.77 11.48
N THR A 48 8.72 -1.92 12.55
CA THR A 48 8.51 -3.00 13.53
C THR A 48 7.27 -2.81 14.38
N ASP A 49 6.91 -1.57 14.72
CA ASP A 49 5.77 -1.29 15.60
C ASP A 49 4.42 -1.50 14.87
N ASP A 50 4.42 -1.42 13.54
CA ASP A 50 3.23 -1.50 12.67
C ASP A 50 3.32 -2.67 11.67
N GLN A 51 4.16 -3.67 11.94
CA GLN A 51 4.48 -4.73 10.96
C GLN A 51 3.25 -5.54 10.51
N ASP A 52 2.29 -5.75 11.41
CA ASP A 52 1.06 -6.48 11.17
C ASP A 52 0.20 -5.76 10.14
N VAL A 53 0.03 -4.44 10.31
CA VAL A 53 -0.71 -3.56 9.40
C VAL A 53 0.02 -3.44 8.05
N LEU A 54 1.35 -3.29 8.07
CA LEU A 54 2.15 -3.13 6.85
C LEU A 54 2.17 -4.39 5.98
N LEU A 55 2.07 -5.58 6.58
CA LEU A 55 2.10 -6.86 5.89
C LEU A 55 0.69 -7.46 5.66
N GLU A 56 -0.37 -6.76 6.05
CA GLU A 56 -1.75 -7.24 5.91
C GLU A 56 -2.14 -7.49 4.46
N PHE A 57 -1.53 -6.79 3.50
CA PHE A 57 -1.82 -6.98 2.08
C PHE A 57 -1.54 -8.41 1.58
N TYR A 58 -0.69 -9.18 2.26
CA TYR A 58 -0.43 -10.60 1.92
C TYR A 58 -1.64 -11.52 2.16
N ASN A 59 -2.64 -11.06 2.91
CA ASN A 59 -3.92 -11.75 3.15
C ASN A 59 -4.99 -11.44 2.08
N TYR A 60 -4.60 -10.77 0.99
CA TYR A 60 -5.45 -10.47 -0.17
C TYR A 60 -4.89 -11.15 -1.43
N PRO A 61 -5.66 -11.28 -2.52
CA PRO A 61 -5.21 -11.92 -3.75
C PRO A 61 -3.83 -11.43 -4.23
N ALA A 62 -2.98 -12.36 -4.68
CA ALA A 62 -1.64 -12.03 -5.16
C ALA A 62 -1.66 -11.04 -6.33
N GLU A 63 -2.69 -11.11 -7.17
CA GLU A 63 -2.93 -10.19 -8.28
C GLU A 63 -3.13 -8.75 -7.81
N HIS A 64 -3.65 -8.56 -6.59
CA HIS A 64 -3.95 -7.25 -6.04
C HIS A 64 -2.71 -6.60 -5.41
N TRP A 65 -1.70 -7.40 -5.04
CA TRP A 65 -0.53 -6.92 -4.29
C TRP A 65 0.20 -5.76 -4.98
N ILE A 66 0.35 -5.80 -6.31
CA ILE A 66 1.00 -4.71 -7.06
C ILE A 66 0.28 -3.35 -6.87
N HIS A 67 -1.04 -3.38 -6.67
CA HIS A 67 -1.86 -2.19 -6.45
C HIS A 67 -1.86 -1.76 -4.98
N LEU A 68 -1.77 -2.71 -4.06
CA LEU A 68 -1.78 -2.45 -2.61
C LEU A 68 -0.43 -1.95 -2.08
N ARG A 69 0.68 -2.29 -2.73
CA ARG A 69 2.03 -1.83 -2.37
C ARG A 69 2.36 -0.42 -2.85
N THR A 70 1.48 0.21 -3.62
CA THR A 70 1.72 1.53 -4.21
C THR A 70 0.68 2.54 -3.76
N ILE A 71 1.13 3.78 -3.56
CA ILE A 71 0.25 4.91 -3.28
C ILE A 71 -0.29 5.55 -4.56
N ASN A 72 0.07 5.05 -5.75
CA ASN A 72 -0.32 5.63 -7.04
C ASN A 72 -1.84 5.82 -7.21
N PRO A 73 -2.72 4.86 -6.84
CA PRO A 73 -4.17 5.06 -6.92
C PRO A 73 -4.66 6.28 -6.13
N ILE A 74 -4.02 6.58 -5.00
CA ILE A 74 -4.33 7.75 -4.17
C ILE A 74 -3.62 9.00 -4.73
N GLY A 75 -2.31 8.94 -4.88
CA GLY A 75 -1.46 10.07 -5.26
C GLY A 75 -1.76 10.65 -6.63
N SER A 76 -1.98 9.79 -7.64
CA SER A 76 -2.29 10.23 -9.01
C SER A 76 -3.63 10.97 -9.09
N THR A 77 -4.65 10.49 -8.36
CA THR A 77 -5.96 11.13 -8.26
C THR A 77 -5.86 12.54 -7.68
N PHE A 78 -5.05 12.73 -6.64
CA PHE A 78 -4.85 14.05 -6.03
C PHE A 78 -3.87 14.96 -6.78
N ALA A 79 -3.09 14.44 -7.73
CA ALA A 79 -2.11 15.25 -8.47
C ALA A 79 -2.79 16.37 -9.27
N THR A 80 -3.89 16.06 -9.96
CA THR A 80 -4.66 17.04 -10.75
C THR A 80 -5.30 18.11 -9.87
N VAL A 81 -5.79 17.72 -8.69
CA VAL A 81 -6.34 18.66 -7.70
C VAL A 81 -5.26 19.66 -7.27
N ARG A 82 -4.09 19.18 -6.84
CA ARG A 82 -2.98 20.05 -6.40
C ARG A 82 -2.52 20.98 -7.52
N LEU A 83 -2.41 20.48 -8.74
CA LEU A 83 -2.05 21.28 -9.91
C LEU A 83 -3.05 22.43 -10.11
N ARG A 84 -4.36 22.12 -10.07
CA ARG A 84 -5.39 23.14 -10.28
C ARG A 84 -5.43 24.16 -9.15
N THR A 85 -5.34 23.72 -7.89
CA THR A 85 -5.31 24.62 -6.73
C THR A 85 -4.11 25.57 -6.78
N LYS A 86 -2.95 25.10 -7.27
CA LYS A 86 -1.77 25.96 -7.47
C LYS A 86 -2.03 27.04 -8.52
N VAL A 87 -2.64 26.68 -9.65
CA VAL A 87 -2.96 27.62 -10.74
C VAL A 87 -4.00 28.66 -10.30
N THR A 88 -5.03 28.24 -9.56
CA THR A 88 -6.08 29.14 -9.08
C THR A 88 -5.69 29.94 -7.82
N LYS A 89 -4.45 29.78 -7.33
CA LYS A 89 -3.93 30.40 -6.10
C LYS A 89 -4.84 30.14 -4.88
N GLY A 90 -5.30 28.91 -4.75
CA GLY A 90 -6.24 28.49 -3.72
C GLY A 90 -7.66 28.27 -4.27
N ALA A 91 -8.58 27.97 -3.36
CA ALA A 91 -9.96 27.62 -3.69
C ALA A 91 -10.93 28.82 -3.66
N GLY A 92 -10.53 29.96 -3.10
CA GLY A 92 -11.39 31.14 -2.90
C GLY A 92 -12.42 30.97 -1.78
N SER A 93 -13.10 29.82 -1.71
CA SER A 93 -13.99 29.44 -0.60
C SER A 93 -13.98 27.93 -0.39
N ARG A 94 -14.49 27.46 0.77
CA ARG A 94 -14.62 26.02 1.05
C ARG A 94 -15.52 25.33 0.03
N ALA A 95 -16.66 25.94 -0.31
CA ALA A 95 -17.61 25.37 -1.26
C ALA A 95 -17.00 25.23 -2.66
N ALA A 96 -16.29 26.26 -3.13
CA ALA A 96 -15.59 26.23 -4.41
C ALA A 96 -14.47 25.16 -4.42
N GLY A 97 -13.72 25.02 -3.32
CA GLY A 97 -12.70 23.98 -3.19
C GLY A 97 -13.28 22.57 -3.29
N LEU A 98 -14.37 22.30 -2.60
CA LEU A 98 -15.07 21.01 -2.67
C LEU A 98 -15.58 20.73 -4.09
N ALA A 99 -16.17 21.71 -4.76
CA ALA A 99 -16.66 21.57 -6.12
C ALA A 99 -15.51 21.23 -7.11
N VAL A 100 -14.36 21.89 -6.97
CA VAL A 100 -13.17 21.61 -7.80
C VAL A 100 -12.65 20.20 -7.55
N VAL A 101 -12.49 19.79 -6.29
CA VAL A 101 -12.05 18.42 -5.96
C VAL A 101 -13.01 17.40 -6.54
N PHE A 102 -14.32 17.57 -6.30
CA PHE A 102 -15.35 16.67 -6.79
C PHE A 102 -15.29 16.51 -8.31
N LYS A 103 -15.30 17.63 -9.07
CA LYS A 103 -15.29 17.57 -10.53
C LYS A 103 -13.99 17.03 -11.13
N LEU A 104 -12.84 17.31 -10.50
CA LEU A 104 -11.56 16.77 -10.97
C LEU A 104 -11.44 15.26 -10.70
N VAL A 105 -11.93 14.78 -9.56
CA VAL A 105 -11.97 13.34 -9.25
C VAL A 105 -12.99 12.64 -10.14
N GLU A 106 -14.17 13.22 -10.32
CA GLU A 106 -15.20 12.71 -11.24
C GLU A 106 -14.69 12.60 -12.68
N SER A 107 -13.88 13.55 -13.15
CA SER A 107 -13.25 13.47 -14.47
C SER A 107 -12.11 12.44 -14.53
N ALA A 108 -11.32 12.30 -13.46
CA ALA A 108 -10.23 11.34 -13.40
C ALA A 108 -10.73 9.88 -13.43
N GLN A 109 -11.88 9.62 -12.80
CA GLN A 109 -12.43 8.26 -12.68
C GLN A 109 -12.75 7.62 -14.03
N ALA A 110 -13.09 8.42 -15.04
CA ALA A 110 -13.46 7.93 -16.37
C ALA A 110 -12.31 7.20 -17.10
N ARG A 111 -11.07 7.36 -16.63
CA ARG A 111 -9.87 6.72 -17.18
C ARG A 111 -9.28 5.66 -16.26
N TRP A 112 -9.94 5.32 -15.16
CA TRP A 112 -9.43 4.31 -14.24
C TRP A 112 -9.54 2.92 -14.84
N ARG A 113 -8.43 2.18 -14.75
CA ARG A 113 -8.37 0.76 -15.07
C ARG A 113 -8.76 -0.05 -13.84
N ALA A 114 -9.44 -1.17 -14.05
CA ALA A 114 -9.71 -2.15 -13.01
C ALA A 114 -8.42 -2.74 -12.41
N VAL A 115 -8.47 -3.11 -11.13
CA VAL A 115 -7.39 -3.88 -10.49
C VAL A 115 -7.15 -5.20 -11.23
N ASN A 116 -5.92 -5.71 -11.17
CA ASN A 116 -5.65 -7.04 -11.70
C ASN A 116 -6.49 -8.06 -10.92
N GLY A 117 -7.03 -9.09 -11.58
CA GLY A 117 -7.92 -10.04 -10.89
C GLY A 117 -9.21 -9.39 -10.37
N ALA A 118 -9.81 -8.46 -11.13
CA ALA A 118 -11.02 -7.73 -10.72
C ALA A 118 -12.21 -8.64 -10.31
N HIS A 119 -12.30 -9.83 -10.90
CA HIS A 119 -13.32 -10.84 -10.54
C HIS A 119 -13.16 -11.39 -9.11
N LEU A 120 -12.02 -11.17 -8.45
CA LEU A 120 -11.78 -11.56 -7.05
C LEU A 120 -12.24 -10.49 -6.05
N VAL A 121 -12.49 -9.26 -6.49
CA VAL A 121 -12.96 -8.16 -5.62
C VAL A 121 -14.24 -8.50 -4.85
N PRO A 122 -15.26 -9.15 -5.45
CA PRO A 122 -16.43 -9.59 -4.70
C PRO A 122 -16.11 -10.57 -3.57
N LEU A 123 -15.14 -11.47 -3.75
CA LEU A 123 -14.71 -12.43 -2.72
C LEU A 123 -14.01 -11.72 -1.55
N VAL A 124 -13.12 -10.77 -1.86
CA VAL A 124 -12.49 -9.91 -0.85
C VAL A 124 -13.56 -9.15 -0.06
N ARG A 125 -14.55 -8.56 -0.75
CA ARG A 125 -15.67 -7.84 -0.11
C ARG A 125 -16.55 -8.75 0.74
N ALA A 126 -16.69 -10.02 0.38
CA ALA A 126 -17.41 -11.03 1.15
C ALA A 126 -16.61 -11.58 2.34
N GLY A 127 -15.36 -11.14 2.54
CA GLY A 127 -14.51 -11.60 3.63
C GLY A 127 -13.90 -12.99 3.41
N ALA A 128 -13.78 -13.44 2.16
CA ALA A 128 -13.08 -14.67 1.84
C ALA A 128 -11.63 -14.62 2.34
N ARG A 129 -11.14 -15.74 2.87
CA ARG A 129 -9.77 -15.84 3.40
C ARG A 129 -8.80 -16.17 2.27
N PHE A 130 -7.71 -15.41 2.21
CA PHE A 130 -6.57 -15.71 1.35
C PHE A 130 -5.36 -16.01 2.21
N LYS A 131 -4.63 -17.07 1.87
CA LYS A 131 -3.35 -17.43 2.49
C LYS A 131 -2.26 -17.29 1.45
N ARG A 132 -1.28 -16.42 1.71
CA ARG A 132 -0.20 -16.09 0.74
C ARG A 132 -0.75 -15.71 -0.64
N GLY A 133 -1.84 -14.95 -0.65
CA GLY A 133 -2.51 -14.48 -1.87
C GLY A 133 -3.34 -15.50 -2.64
N GLN A 134 -3.53 -16.71 -2.10
CA GLN A 134 -4.37 -17.75 -2.71
C GLN A 134 -5.67 -17.94 -1.92
N LEU A 135 -6.78 -18.12 -2.63
CA LEU A 135 -8.09 -18.34 -2.02
C LEU A 135 -8.12 -19.67 -1.27
N VAL A 136 -8.59 -19.66 -0.02
CA VAL A 136 -8.81 -20.87 0.77
C VAL A 136 -10.25 -21.33 0.58
N GLU A 137 -10.48 -22.30 -0.30
CA GLU A 137 -11.83 -22.80 -0.64
C GLU A 137 -12.47 -23.67 0.46
N ARG A 138 -11.67 -24.23 1.38
CA ARG A 138 -12.14 -25.08 2.49
C ARG A 138 -11.24 -24.86 3.72
N PRO A 139 -11.76 -24.56 4.92
CA PRO A 139 -10.96 -24.70 6.13
C PRO A 139 -10.59 -26.17 6.26
N GLU A 140 -9.30 -26.48 6.47
CA GLU A 140 -8.86 -27.84 6.80
C GLU A 140 -9.74 -28.35 7.94
N ALA A 141 -10.44 -29.46 7.71
CA ALA A 141 -11.20 -30.13 8.76
C ALA A 141 -10.19 -30.54 9.84
N VAL A 142 -10.34 -29.99 11.04
CA VAL A 142 -9.62 -30.47 12.22
C VAL A 142 -10.03 -31.92 12.38
N ALA A 143 -9.14 -32.85 12.02
CA ALA A 143 -9.29 -34.25 12.37
C ALA A 143 -9.22 -34.33 13.90
N ALA A 144 -10.37 -34.68 14.51
CA ALA A 144 -10.51 -34.94 15.93
C ALA A 144 -9.87 -36.27 16.31
#